data_AF-A0A0G1LKL3-F1
#
_entry.id   AF-A0A0G1LKL3-F1
#
_cell.length_a   1.000
_cell.length_b   1.000
_cell.length_c   1.000
_cell.angle_alpha   90.00
_cell.angle_beta   90.00
_cell.angle_gamma   90.00
#
_symmetry.space_group_name_H-M   'P 1'
#
loop_
_entity.id
_entity.type
_entity.pdbx_description
1 polymer ?
#
loop_
_entity_poly.entity_id
_entity_poly.type
_entity_poly.pdbx_seq_one_letter_code
_entity_poly.pdbx_strand_id
1 'polypeptide(L)'
;MARIKHLSEYHKLAFELKYKGNSYQSIAETLNKKGSKSRTAKFTEQSVKDWFKEAGTLHEAYRMYEEEMDQIHTETMAIVRRAGARIREQNFRLANEMLVALMGSSSDGVKLAAIKEILDRVEGKPKETIHVSEQELAELSHEDRWNLIPYEMRLRLSRDQYSKEVKEKVLHWVAEGKIK
;
A
#
# COMPACT_ATOMS: atom_id res chain seq x y z
N MET A 1 11.10 20.75 20.77
CA MET A 1 10.15 19.69 21.20
C MET A 1 9.30 19.99 22.45
N ALA A 2 9.63 20.96 23.33
CA ALA A 2 8.85 21.20 24.56
C ALA A 2 7.39 21.62 24.31
N ARG A 3 7.11 22.41 23.26
CA ARG A 3 5.73 22.87 22.94
C ARG A 3 4.82 21.76 22.36
N ILE A 4 5.39 20.76 21.68
CA ILE A 4 4.64 19.64 21.07
C ILE A 4 4.27 18.57 22.11
N LYS A 5 5.10 18.38 23.14
CA LYS A 5 4.86 17.38 24.20
C LYS A 5 3.56 17.61 25.00
N HIS A 6 3.06 18.84 25.06
CA HIS A 6 1.86 19.20 25.81
C HIS A 6 0.57 19.19 24.96
N LEU A 7 0.66 18.83 23.68
CA LEU A 7 -0.50 18.77 22.80
C LEU A 7 -1.31 17.49 23.05
N SER A 8 -2.64 17.63 23.04
CA SER A 8 -3.55 16.49 23.14
C SER A 8 -3.37 15.51 21.98
N GLU A 9 -3.74 14.25 22.20
CA GLU A 9 -3.71 13.22 21.15
C GLU A 9 -4.51 13.62 19.90
N TYR A 10 -5.59 14.39 20.07
CA TYR A 10 -6.36 14.93 18.95
C TYR A 10 -5.57 15.94 18.11
N HIS A 11 -4.76 16.78 18.75
CA HIS A 11 -3.93 17.75 18.05
C HIS A 11 -2.78 17.07 17.29
N LYS A 12 -2.16 16.04 17.88
CA LYS A 12 -1.15 15.22 17.20
C LYS A 12 -1.72 14.52 15.97
N LEU A 13 -2.91 13.92 16.11
CA LEU A 13 -3.61 13.30 15.00
C LEU A 13 -4.00 14.32 13.92
N ALA A 14 -4.42 15.53 14.32
CA ALA A 14 -4.72 16.61 13.38
C ALA A 14 -3.48 17.05 12.59
N PHE A 15 -2.29 17.12 13.21
CA PHE A 15 -1.03 17.41 12.51
C PHE A 15 -0.72 16.40 11.42
N GLU A 16 -0.77 15.12 11.77
CA GLU A 16 -0.46 14.04 10.83
C GLU A 16 -1.43 14.06 9.64
N LEU A 17 -2.73 14.22 9.91
CA LEU A 17 -3.73 14.29 8.85
C LEU A 17 -3.57 15.54 7.98
N LYS A 18 -3.20 16.68 8.57
CA LYS A 18 -2.97 17.92 7.83
C LYS A 18 -1.73 17.83 6.93
N TYR A 19 -0.63 17.29 7.45
CA TYR A 19 0.60 17.04 6.67
C TYR A 19 0.36 16.07 5.51
N LYS A 20 -0.48 15.04 5.72
CA LYS A 20 -0.94 14.13 4.64
C LYS A 20 -1.86 14.79 3.60
N GLY A 21 -2.19 16.08 3.73
CA GLY A 21 -3.00 16.82 2.77
C GLY A 21 -4.51 16.66 2.92
N ASN A 22 -5.02 16.14 4.05
CA ASN A 22 -6.46 16.00 4.25
C ASN A 22 -7.15 17.37 4.39
N SER A 23 -8.38 17.48 3.91
CA SER A 23 -9.21 18.68 4.09
C SER A 23 -9.60 18.87 5.55
N TYR A 24 -9.83 20.12 5.98
CA TYR A 24 -10.24 20.41 7.36
C TYR A 24 -11.54 19.68 7.77
N GLN A 25 -12.46 19.49 6.83
CA GLN A 25 -13.67 18.70 7.03
C GLN A 25 -13.34 17.23 7.31
N SER A 26 -12.50 16.60 6.48
CA SER A 26 -12.08 15.21 6.65
C SER A 26 -11.32 14.99 7.97
N ILE A 27 -10.50 15.97 8.37
CA ILE A 27 -9.82 15.97 9.68
C ILE A 27 -10.85 15.98 10.80
N ALA A 28 -11.82 16.91 10.77
CA ALA A 28 -12.85 17.01 11.80
C ALA A 28 -13.67 15.72 11.93
N GLU A 29 -14.08 15.13 10.81
CA GLU A 29 -14.79 13.84 10.78
C GLU A 29 -13.95 12.71 11.37
N THR A 30 -12.66 12.63 11.03
CA THR A 30 -11.73 11.61 11.54
C THR A 30 -11.50 11.75 13.04
N LEU A 31 -11.33 12.99 13.52
CA LEU A 31 -11.20 13.29 14.95
C LEU A 31 -12.47 12.90 15.71
N ASN A 32 -13.65 13.18 15.16
CA ASN A 32 -14.92 12.79 15.76
C ASN A 32 -15.10 11.27 15.79
N LYS A 33 -14.74 10.54 14.71
CA LYS A 33 -14.81 9.07 14.67
C LYS A 33 -13.92 8.42 15.72
N LYS A 34 -12.69 8.92 15.89
CA LYS A 34 -11.73 8.37 16.87
C LYS A 34 -11.96 8.88 18.31
N GLY A 35 -12.60 10.03 18.47
CA GLY A 35 -12.83 10.70 19.77
C GLY A 35 -14.24 10.60 20.35
N SER A 36 -15.20 9.96 19.66
CA SER A 36 -16.64 10.04 19.99
C SER A 36 -17.03 9.50 21.37
N LYS A 37 -16.15 8.74 22.05
CA LYS A 37 -16.48 8.14 23.35
C LYS A 37 -16.27 9.06 24.55
N SER A 38 -15.49 10.15 24.41
CA SER A 38 -15.05 10.95 25.57
C SER A 38 -15.47 12.42 25.54
N ARG A 39 -16.03 12.93 24.44
CA ARG A 39 -16.30 14.37 24.28
C ARG A 39 -17.71 14.62 23.75
N THR A 40 -18.47 15.46 24.44
CA THR A 40 -19.86 15.83 24.10
C THR A 40 -19.94 16.78 22.90
N ALA A 41 -18.92 17.62 22.71
CA ALA A 41 -18.86 18.59 21.61
C ALA A 41 -18.04 18.05 20.42
N LYS A 42 -18.67 17.96 19.25
CA LYS A 42 -18.02 17.54 18.00
C LYS A 42 -17.08 18.63 17.46
N PHE A 43 -15.98 18.20 16.83
CA PHE A 43 -15.13 19.07 16.03
C PHE A 43 -15.84 19.43 14.74
N THR A 44 -15.82 20.71 14.37
CA THR A 44 -16.32 21.23 13.10
C THR A 44 -15.15 21.60 12.20
N GLU A 45 -15.39 21.69 10.88
CA GLU A 45 -14.41 22.18 9.92
C GLU A 45 -13.82 23.53 10.37
N GLN A 46 -14.67 24.46 10.79
CA GLN A 46 -14.26 25.79 11.23
C GLN A 46 -13.34 25.72 12.47
N SER A 47 -13.67 24.87 13.45
CA SER A 47 -12.83 24.72 14.64
C SER A 47 -11.44 24.16 14.32
N VAL A 48 -11.33 23.21 13.39
CA VAL A 48 -10.03 22.68 12.95
C VAL A 48 -9.28 23.75 12.15
N LYS A 49 -9.97 24.48 11.27
CA LYS A 49 -9.37 25.58 10.51
C LYS A 49 -8.80 26.66 11.43
N ASP A 50 -9.51 27.01 12.49
CA ASP A 50 -9.08 28.02 13.46
C ASP A 50 -7.84 27.60 14.25
N TRP A 51 -7.60 26.30 14.43
CA TRP A 51 -6.36 25.82 15.04
C TRP A 51 -5.12 26.10 14.20
N PHE A 52 -5.23 26.02 12.87
CA PHE A 52 -4.09 26.14 11.95
C PHE A 52 -3.85 27.55 11.38
N LYS A 53 -4.76 28.50 11.61
CA LYS A 53 -4.56 29.92 11.27
C LYS A 53 -3.36 30.52 12.02
N GLU A 54 -2.78 31.61 11.54
CA GLU A 54 -1.58 32.22 12.14
C GLU A 54 -1.68 32.53 13.65
N ALA A 55 -2.86 32.96 14.12
CA ALA A 55 -3.14 33.17 15.55
C ALA A 55 -3.71 31.93 16.27
N GLY A 56 -3.74 30.80 15.58
CA GLY A 56 -4.32 29.53 16.01
C GLY A 56 -3.39 28.75 16.92
N THR A 57 -3.99 27.90 17.75
CA THR A 57 -3.31 27.12 18.79
C THR A 57 -2.28 26.13 18.24
N LEU A 58 -2.39 25.73 16.98
CA LEU A 58 -1.58 24.69 16.35
C LEU A 58 -0.61 25.22 15.29
N HIS A 59 -0.70 26.49 14.89
CA HIS A 59 0.04 27.01 13.74
C HIS A 59 1.56 26.93 13.87
N GLU A 60 2.13 27.51 14.93
CA GLU A 60 3.58 27.52 15.12
C GLU A 60 4.14 26.11 15.33
N ALA A 61 3.42 25.28 16.09
CA ALA A 61 3.81 23.89 16.33
C ALA A 61 3.68 23.02 15.06
N TYR A 62 2.69 23.30 14.21
CA TYR A 62 2.53 22.61 12.92
C TYR A 62 3.65 22.99 11.96
N ARG A 63 4.05 24.27 11.88
CA ARG A 63 5.16 24.71 11.04
C ARG A 63 6.46 23.98 11.38
N MET A 64 6.78 23.86 12.66
CA MET A 64 7.95 23.10 13.10
C MET A 64 7.83 21.60 12.75
N TYR A 65 6.65 21.03 12.91
CA TYR A 65 6.39 19.62 12.56
C TYR A 65 6.54 19.37 11.06
N GLU A 66 6.04 20.28 10.22
CA GLU A 66 6.16 20.22 8.76
C GLU A 66 7.62 20.25 8.32
N GLU A 67 8.40 21.20 8.85
CA GLU A 67 9.85 21.30 8.59
C GLU A 67 10.60 20.01 8.99
N GLU A 68 10.29 19.44 10.16
CA GLU A 68 10.90 18.18 10.62
C GLU A 68 10.51 17.00 9.72
N MET A 69 9.24 16.87 9.35
CA MET A 69 8.77 15.78 8.50
C MET A 69 9.33 15.87 7.07
N ASP A 70 9.46 17.06 6.53
CA ASP A 70 10.08 17.28 5.22
C ASP A 70 11.56 16.91 5.21
N GLN A 71 12.28 17.22 6.30
CA GLN A 71 13.67 16.78 6.48
C GLN A 71 13.76 15.25 6.51
N ILE A 72 12.94 14.60 7.34
CA ILE A 72 12.89 13.14 7.45
C ILE A 72 12.53 12.51 6.09
N HIS A 73 11.55 13.08 5.38
CA HIS A 73 11.14 12.59 4.07
C HIS A 73 12.27 12.71 3.05
N THR A 74 12.95 13.85 3.03
CA THR A 74 14.10 14.10 2.15
C THR A 74 15.24 13.10 2.39
N GLU A 75 15.60 12.89 3.67
CA GLU A 75 16.62 11.91 4.06
C GLU A 75 16.21 10.49 3.66
N THR A 76 14.97 10.10 3.95
CA THR A 76 14.42 8.78 3.62
C THR A 76 14.44 8.56 2.10
N MET A 77 13.99 9.54 1.32
CA MET A 77 14.03 9.46 -0.14
C MET A 77 15.45 9.38 -0.69
N ALA A 78 16.41 10.07 -0.07
CA ALA A 78 17.82 9.96 -0.45
C ALA A 78 18.39 8.56 -0.16
N ILE A 79 18.02 7.95 0.96
CA ILE A 79 18.39 6.56 1.31
C ILE A 79 17.76 5.58 0.32
N VAL A 80 16.46 5.69 0.06
CA VAL A 80 15.72 4.83 -0.89
C VAL A 80 16.30 4.98 -2.29
N ARG A 81 16.60 6.20 -2.74
CA ARG A 81 17.22 6.45 -4.05
C ARG A 81 18.61 5.80 -4.15
N ARG A 82 19.44 5.91 -3.11
CA ARG A 82 20.77 5.26 -3.06
C ARG A 82 20.65 3.73 -3.05
N ALA A 83 19.75 3.18 -2.24
CA ALA A 83 19.49 1.75 -2.20
C ALA A 83 18.97 1.24 -3.56
N GLY A 84 18.02 1.94 -4.17
CA GLY A 84 17.51 1.64 -5.50
C GLY A 84 18.58 1.72 -6.59
N ALA A 85 19.50 2.68 -6.51
CA ALA A 85 20.65 2.74 -7.43
C ALA A 85 21.57 1.52 -7.28
N ARG A 86 21.90 1.13 -6.04
CA ARG A 86 22.70 -0.08 -5.76
C ARG A 86 22.03 -1.35 -6.25
N ILE A 87 20.73 -1.51 -6.02
CA ILE A 87 19.96 -2.67 -6.49
C ILE A 87 19.95 -2.73 -8.02
N ARG A 88 19.74 -1.59 -8.69
CA ARG A 88 19.81 -1.53 -10.17
C ARG A 88 21.19 -1.91 -10.70
N GLU A 89 22.25 -1.42 -10.07
CA GLU A 89 23.62 -1.74 -10.44
C GLU A 89 23.94 -3.23 -10.25
N GLN A 90 23.54 -3.82 -9.12
CA GLN A 90 23.70 -5.24 -8.85
C GLN A 90 22.91 -6.10 -9.85
N ASN A 91 21.66 -5.74 -10.14
CA ASN A 91 20.84 -6.43 -11.12
C ASN A 91 21.44 -6.33 -12.53
N PHE A 92 21.99 -5.16 -12.91
CA PHE A 92 22.63 -4.98 -14.20
C PHE A 92 23.91 -5.82 -14.34
N ARG A 93 24.76 -5.84 -13.31
CA ARG A 93 25.95 -6.70 -13.30
C ARG A 93 25.59 -8.17 -13.46
N LEU A 94 24.62 -8.64 -12.69
CA LEU A 94 24.21 -10.04 -12.70
C LEU A 94 23.54 -10.44 -14.02
N ALA A 95 22.70 -9.57 -14.60
CA ALA A 95 22.13 -9.79 -15.92
C ALA A 95 23.23 -9.91 -16.99
N ASN A 96 24.27 -9.07 -16.92
CA ASN A 96 25.41 -9.17 -17.84
C ASN A 96 26.21 -10.45 -17.63
N GLU A 97 26.46 -10.86 -16.38
CA GLU A 97 27.11 -12.14 -16.06
C GLU A 97 26.31 -13.33 -16.61
N MET A 98 24.99 -13.30 -16.50
CA MET A 98 24.09 -14.33 -17.05
C MET A 98 24.05 -14.32 -18.57
N LEU A 99 24.04 -13.15 -19.22
CA LEU A 99 24.13 -13.03 -20.68
C LEU A 99 25.46 -13.57 -21.21
N VAL A 100 26.58 -13.28 -20.54
CA VAL A 100 27.90 -13.83 -20.89
C VAL A 100 27.92 -15.35 -20.72
N ALA A 101 27.38 -15.88 -19.62
CA ALA A 101 27.26 -17.32 -19.39
C ALA A 101 26.39 -18.01 -20.46
N LEU A 102 25.30 -17.34 -20.89
CA LEU A 102 24.42 -17.80 -21.96
C LEU A 102 25.13 -17.85 -23.32
N MET A 103 25.88 -16.79 -23.67
CA MET A 103 26.60 -16.70 -24.95
C MET A 103 27.81 -17.64 -25.03
N GLY A 104 28.49 -17.88 -23.91
CA GLY A 104 29.69 -18.72 -23.86
C GLY A 104 29.43 -20.22 -23.64
N SER A 105 28.21 -20.61 -23.25
CA SER A 105 27.91 -22.01 -22.91
C SER A 105 27.50 -22.83 -24.13
N SER A 106 28.18 -23.96 -24.35
CA SER A 106 27.74 -25.04 -25.24
C SER A 106 26.72 -25.99 -24.59
N SER A 107 26.50 -25.87 -23.28
CA SER A 107 25.57 -26.71 -22.51
C SER A 107 24.22 -26.01 -22.32
N ASP A 108 23.15 -26.67 -22.78
CA ASP A 108 21.78 -26.16 -22.68
C ASP A 108 21.28 -26.08 -21.24
N GLY A 109 21.82 -26.88 -20.32
CA GLY A 109 21.46 -26.82 -18.90
C GLY A 109 21.82 -25.49 -18.24
N VAL A 110 22.98 -24.92 -18.59
CA VAL A 110 23.40 -23.60 -18.11
C VAL A 110 22.50 -22.50 -18.69
N LYS A 111 22.08 -22.66 -19.94
CA LYS A 111 21.19 -21.70 -20.60
C LYS A 111 19.81 -21.69 -19.95
N LEU A 112 19.24 -22.88 -19.71
CA LEU A 112 17.95 -23.03 -19.06
C LEU A 112 17.96 -22.50 -17.62
N ALA A 113 19.04 -22.74 -16.86
CA ALA A 113 19.18 -22.21 -15.50
C ALA A 113 19.22 -20.68 -15.49
N ALA A 114 19.97 -20.06 -16.41
CA ALA A 114 20.03 -18.61 -16.54
C ALA A 114 18.67 -18.02 -16.97
N ILE A 115 17.98 -18.65 -17.92
CA ILE A 115 16.63 -18.23 -18.34
C ILE A 115 15.63 -18.30 -17.18
N LYS A 116 15.64 -19.39 -16.40
CA LYS A 116 14.78 -19.56 -15.23
C LYS A 116 14.99 -18.47 -14.19
N GLU A 117 16.24 -18.19 -13.85
CA GLU A 117 16.59 -17.17 -12.86
C GLU A 117 16.24 -15.74 -13.34
N ILE A 118 16.27 -15.47 -14.66
CA ILE A 118 15.75 -14.23 -15.24
C ILE A 118 14.23 -14.14 -15.07
N LEU A 119 13.49 -15.21 -15.40
CA LEU A 119 12.04 -15.31 -15.26
C LEU A 119 11.60 -15.10 -13.80
N ASP A 120 12.23 -15.81 -12.86
CA ASP A 120 11.93 -15.72 -11.42
C ASP A 120 12.13 -14.30 -10.85
N ARG A 121 12.99 -13.48 -11.48
CA ARG A 121 13.18 -12.06 -11.10
C ARG A 121 12.18 -11.11 -11.75
N VAL A 122 11.78 -11.36 -12.99
CA VAL A 122 10.86 -10.50 -13.74
C VAL A 122 9.42 -10.74 -13.32
N GLU A 123 9.02 -12.01 -13.24
CA GLU A 123 7.64 -12.41 -12.92
C GLU A 123 7.46 -12.72 -11.43
N GLY A 124 8.56 -12.76 -10.68
CA GLY A 124 8.60 -13.23 -9.31
C GLY A 124 8.73 -14.75 -9.25
N LYS A 125 9.18 -15.27 -8.10
CA LYS A 125 9.22 -16.71 -7.89
C LYS A 125 7.80 -17.27 -7.94
N PRO A 126 7.59 -18.49 -8.48
CA PRO A 126 6.32 -19.18 -8.38
C PRO A 126 5.84 -19.12 -6.93
N LYS A 127 4.68 -18.49 -6.69
CA LYS A 127 4.11 -18.43 -5.35
C LYS A 127 3.84 -19.87 -4.92
N GLU A 128 4.35 -20.26 -3.75
CA GLU A 128 4.01 -21.55 -3.13
C GLU A 128 2.48 -21.69 -3.10
N THR A 129 1.99 -22.89 -3.39
CA THR A 129 0.56 -23.18 -3.39
C THR A 129 -0.01 -22.89 -2.00
N ILE A 130 -0.80 -21.82 -1.88
CA ILE A 130 -1.42 -21.46 -0.62
C ILE A 130 -2.55 -22.48 -0.37
N HIS A 131 -2.37 -23.35 0.63
CA HIS A 131 -3.45 -24.17 1.16
C HIS A 131 -4.31 -23.30 2.09
N VAL A 132 -5.28 -22.59 1.52
CA VAL A 132 -6.32 -21.91 2.31
C VAL A 132 -7.44 -22.92 2.58
N SER A 133 -7.81 -23.11 3.84
CA SER A 133 -8.96 -23.94 4.19
C SER A 133 -10.27 -23.27 3.77
N GLU A 134 -11.32 -24.05 3.46
CA GLU A 134 -12.63 -23.50 3.05
C GLU A 134 -13.26 -22.62 4.14
N GLN A 135 -12.91 -22.83 5.41
CA GLN A 135 -13.35 -21.99 6.53
C GLN A 135 -12.68 -20.61 6.51
N GLU A 136 -11.37 -20.54 6.26
CA GLU A 136 -10.64 -19.27 6.15
C GLU A 136 -11.10 -18.45 4.93
N LEU A 137 -11.45 -19.09 3.82
CA LEU A 137 -12.00 -18.41 2.64
C LEU A 137 -13.36 -17.75 2.89
N ALA A 138 -14.21 -18.35 3.73
CA ALA A 138 -15.51 -17.79 4.09
C ALA A 138 -15.42 -16.58 5.03
N GLU A 139 -14.34 -16.48 5.80
CA GLU A 139 -14.07 -15.37 6.73
C GLU A 139 -13.47 -14.14 6.05
N LEU A 140 -12.92 -14.28 4.84
CA LEU A 140 -12.38 -13.18 4.05
C LEU A 140 -13.46 -12.19 3.60
N SER A 141 -13.11 -10.91 3.50
CA SER A 141 -14.01 -9.90 2.95
C SER A 141 -14.30 -10.15 1.47
N HIS A 142 -15.38 -9.53 0.95
CA HIS A 142 -15.72 -9.63 -0.48
C HIS A 142 -14.57 -9.11 -1.37
N GLU A 143 -13.88 -8.06 -0.93
CA GLU A 143 -12.79 -7.45 -1.68
C GLU A 143 -11.55 -8.34 -1.69
N ASP A 144 -11.25 -9.00 -0.57
CA ASP A 144 -10.13 -9.95 -0.49
C ASP A 144 -10.37 -11.19 -1.35
N ARG A 145 -11.60 -11.74 -1.32
CA ARG A 145 -12.00 -12.84 -2.20
C ARG A 145 -11.94 -12.46 -3.68
N TRP A 146 -12.34 -11.24 -4.02
CA TRP A 146 -12.19 -10.73 -5.39
C TRP A 146 -10.72 -10.65 -5.82
N ASN A 147 -9.82 -10.27 -4.91
CA ASN A 147 -8.39 -10.19 -5.16
C ASN A 147 -7.69 -11.54 -5.30
N LEU A 148 -8.30 -12.62 -4.78
CA LEU A 148 -7.84 -14.00 -5.00
C LEU A 148 -8.14 -14.52 -6.41
N ILE A 149 -9.08 -13.89 -7.14
CA ILE A 149 -9.36 -14.28 -8.52
C ILE A 149 -8.20 -13.83 -9.44
N PRO A 150 -7.61 -14.75 -10.23
CA PRO A 150 -6.58 -14.41 -11.21
C PRO A 150 -6.97 -13.23 -12.09
N TYR A 151 -6.01 -12.35 -12.38
CA TYR A 151 -6.27 -11.13 -13.14
C TYR A 151 -6.89 -11.41 -14.52
N GLU A 152 -6.44 -12.47 -15.18
CA GLU A 152 -6.92 -12.93 -16.48
C GLU A 152 -8.40 -13.32 -16.42
N MET A 153 -8.82 -13.96 -15.32
CA MET A 153 -10.22 -14.31 -15.11
C MET A 153 -11.07 -13.06 -14.86
N ARG A 154 -10.60 -12.12 -14.04
CA ARG A 154 -11.28 -10.83 -13.81
C ARG A 154 -11.45 -10.04 -15.11
N LEU A 155 -10.43 -10.03 -15.97
CA LEU A 155 -10.46 -9.37 -17.26
C LEU A 155 -11.45 -10.04 -18.23
N ARG A 156 -11.56 -11.36 -18.21
CA ARG A 156 -12.54 -12.12 -19.01
C ARG A 156 -13.97 -11.92 -18.51
N LEU A 157 -14.16 -11.82 -17.19
CA LEU A 157 -15.45 -11.51 -16.57
C LEU A 157 -15.94 -10.11 -16.97
N SER A 158 -15.07 -9.09 -16.90
CA SER A 158 -15.43 -7.71 -17.29
C SER A 158 -15.69 -7.54 -18.78
N ARG A 159 -15.10 -8.40 -19.61
CA ARG A 159 -15.33 -8.46 -21.07
C ARG A 159 -16.48 -9.38 -21.47
N ASP A 160 -17.24 -9.88 -20.50
CA ASP A 160 -18.35 -10.79 -20.69
C ASP A 160 -18.04 -12.11 -21.42
N GLN A 161 -16.77 -12.54 -21.42
CA GLN A 161 -16.28 -13.70 -22.19
C GLN A 161 -16.59 -15.07 -21.56
N TYR A 162 -17.25 -15.09 -20.39
CA TYR A 162 -17.74 -16.31 -19.74
C TYR A 162 -19.23 -16.50 -19.98
N SER A 163 -19.68 -17.77 -19.99
CA SER A 163 -21.11 -18.08 -20.00
C SER A 163 -21.79 -17.51 -18.74
N LYS A 164 -23.10 -17.26 -18.83
CA LYS A 164 -23.89 -16.71 -17.71
C LYS A 164 -23.76 -17.58 -16.45
N GLU A 165 -23.78 -18.89 -16.61
CA GLU A 165 -23.61 -19.86 -15.53
C GLU A 165 -22.23 -19.74 -14.83
N VAL A 166 -21.15 -19.58 -15.59
CA VAL A 166 -19.80 -19.43 -15.03
C VAL A 166 -19.66 -18.09 -14.30
N LYS A 167 -20.25 -17.01 -14.84
CA LYS A 167 -20.27 -15.71 -14.16
C LYS A 167 -21.01 -15.77 -12.82
N GLU A 168 -22.18 -16.41 -12.80
CA GLU A 168 -22.97 -16.57 -11.58
C GLU A 168 -22.23 -17.38 -10.52
N LYS A 169 -21.55 -18.47 -10.91
CA LYS A 169 -20.72 -19.27 -9.99
C LYS A 169 -19.56 -18.46 -9.40
N VAL A 170 -18.87 -17.66 -10.21
CA VAL A 170 -17.76 -16.83 -9.71
C VAL A 170 -18.28 -15.73 -8.77
N LEU A 171 -19.37 -15.04 -9.13
CA LEU A 171 -19.96 -14.00 -8.28
C LEU A 171 -20.50 -14.58 -6.96
N HIS A 172 -21.10 -15.77 -7.00
CA HIS A 172 -21.53 -16.50 -5.81
C HIS A 172 -20.35 -16.84 -4.90
N TRP A 173 -19.24 -17.34 -5.46
CA TRP A 173 -18.05 -17.64 -4.68
C TRP A 173 -17.43 -16.37 -4.06
N VAL A 174 -17.41 -15.25 -4.79
CA VAL A 174 -16.97 -13.96 -4.24
C VAL A 174 -17.86 -13.50 -3.08
N ALA A 175 -19.16 -13.75 -3.17
CA ALA A 175 -20.13 -13.35 -2.15
C ALA A 175 -20.13 -14.26 -0.91
N GLU A 176 -19.98 -15.58 -1.07
CA GLU A 176 -20.16 -16.54 0.04
C GLU A 176 -18.89 -17.33 0.41
N GLY A 177 -17.83 -17.28 -0.40
CA GLY A 177 -16.60 -18.06 -0.20
C GLY A 177 -16.80 -19.55 -0.47
N LYS A 178 -17.97 -19.93 -0.98
CA LYS A 178 -18.40 -21.31 -1.25
C LYS A 178 -18.83 -21.46 -2.70
N ILE A 179 -18.44 -22.58 -3.30
CA ILE A 179 -18.90 -22.99 -4.62
C ILE A 179 -20.21 -23.77 -4.40
N LYS A 180 -21.24 -23.44 -5.18
CA LYS A 180 -22.54 -24.12 -5.19
C LYS A 180 -22.69 -25.00 -6.42
#